data_AF-A0AAD4VB98-F1
#
_entry.id   AF-A0AAD4VB98-F1
#
_cell.length_a   1.000
_cell.length_b   1.000
_cell.length_c   1.000
_cell.angle_alpha   90.00
_cell.angle_beta   90.00
_cell.angle_gamma   90.00
#
_symmetry.space_group_name_H-M   'P 1'
#
loop_
_entity.id
_entity.type
_entity.pdbx_description
1 polymer ?
#
loop_
_entity_poly.entity_id
_entity_poly.type
_entity_poly.pdbx_seq_one_letter_code
_entity_poly.pdbx_strand_id
1 'polypeptide(L)'
;MGNYRMCLCFTRKFRVTEAEPPSDVKEAFNKYAGDGTHMTAEQLQHFLVEFQAEGGSTSASEAERIMEQVLQKRHNIAKLISRGTLLTLDDFHHYLFSSDLNPPIRAQVHQDMTVPLSHYYIYTGHNSYLTGNQLSSDCSDVPIIEALKRGVRVVELDIWPNSEKDNVHVLHGRTLTTPVELIKCLKSIKEHAFSESPYPVIITLEDHLTPDLQAKVAQMLIETFEDMLFYPESEFLKEFPSPEQLKYRIIISTKPPREYLKAQTGNGRGDDLHKSEEEDLWGKEPSELNTDEHEEDDDTSDSDSSEDNNGGNIGGLSSPGARKYKHLIAIHAGKPKGGLKEVLKIELNKVRRLSLSEQALEKAAESYGTDIVRYC
;
A
#
# COMPACT_ATOMS: atom_id res chain seq x y z
N MET A 1 36.62 1.38 -2.85
CA MET A 1 37.85 1.85 -2.15
C MET A 1 37.62 3.28 -1.67
N GLY A 2 37.58 3.50 -0.36
CA GLY A 2 37.52 4.86 0.21
C GLY A 2 38.92 5.38 0.50
N ASN A 3 39.24 6.59 0.05
CA ASN A 3 40.45 7.30 0.45
C ASN A 3 40.05 8.42 1.42
N TYR A 4 40.72 8.49 2.58
CA TYR A 4 40.61 9.63 3.49
C TYR A 4 42.01 10.19 3.76
N ARG A 5 42.14 11.53 3.70
CA ARG A 5 43.37 12.24 4.06
C ARG A 5 43.39 12.43 5.58
N MET A 6 44.39 11.83 6.24
CA MET A 6 44.66 12.09 7.65
C MET A 6 45.90 12.97 7.74
N CYS A 7 45.69 14.27 7.91
CA CYS A 7 46.71 15.32 7.88
C CYS A 7 47.48 15.43 6.53
N LEU A 8 47.96 16.62 6.23
CA LEU A 8 48.39 17.12 4.91
C LEU A 8 49.42 16.26 4.13
N CYS A 9 49.99 15.20 4.71
CA CYS A 9 51.04 14.39 4.11
C CYS A 9 50.80 12.87 4.12
N PHE A 10 49.70 12.35 4.71
CA PHE A 10 49.47 10.90 4.82
C PHE A 10 48.12 10.48 4.24
N THR A 11 48.16 9.74 3.13
CA THR A 11 47.00 9.08 2.54
C THR A 11 46.99 7.63 3.00
N ARG A 12 46.09 7.26 3.92
CA ARG A 12 45.96 5.87 4.37
C ARG A 12 44.94 5.17 3.49
N LYS A 13 45.40 4.23 2.66
CA LYS A 13 44.50 3.36 1.88
C LYS A 13 43.98 2.27 2.81
N PHE A 14 42.72 2.36 3.21
CA PHE A 14 42.05 1.20 3.77
C PHE A 14 41.67 0.27 2.62
N ARG A 15 42.35 -0.87 2.56
CA ARG A 15 41.88 -2.00 1.78
C ARG A 15 40.76 -2.61 2.61
N VAL A 16 39.51 -2.37 2.22
CA VAL A 16 38.42 -3.22 2.69
C VAL A 16 38.85 -4.62 2.26
N THR A 17 39.16 -5.45 3.26
CA THR A 17 39.54 -6.83 2.99
C THR A 17 38.19 -7.50 2.77
N GLU A 18 37.88 -7.87 1.51
CA GLU A 18 36.67 -8.64 1.25
C GLU A 18 36.73 -9.88 2.16
N ALA A 19 35.66 -10.09 2.92
CA ALA A 19 35.59 -11.23 3.82
C ALA A 19 35.78 -12.50 2.99
N GLU A 20 36.68 -13.37 3.43
CA GLU A 20 36.86 -14.64 2.74
C GLU A 20 35.54 -15.42 2.72
N PRO A 21 35.28 -16.21 1.66
CA PRO A 21 34.16 -17.13 1.64
C PRO A 21 34.16 -18.00 2.91
N PRO A 22 33.04 -18.10 3.64
CA PRO A 22 32.93 -18.95 4.82
C PRO A 22 33.10 -20.45 4.50
N SER A 23 33.26 -21.28 5.52
CA SER A 23 33.59 -22.71 5.33
C SER A 23 32.50 -23.49 4.59
N ASP A 24 31.23 -23.22 4.87
CA ASP A 24 30.08 -23.82 4.19
C ASP A 24 30.03 -23.47 2.70
N VAL A 25 30.35 -22.22 2.32
CA VAL A 25 30.47 -21.79 0.92
C VAL A 25 31.63 -22.50 0.23
N LYS A 26 32.78 -22.62 0.91
CA LYS A 26 33.96 -23.36 0.41
C LYS A 26 33.63 -24.84 0.17
N GLU A 27 32.96 -25.48 1.11
CA GLU A 27 32.52 -26.88 1.02
C GLU A 27 31.53 -27.09 -0.13
N ALA A 28 30.53 -26.22 -0.25
CA ALA A 28 29.57 -26.27 -1.37
C ALA A 28 30.30 -26.12 -2.71
N PHE A 29 31.16 -25.11 -2.85
CA PHE A 29 31.93 -24.91 -4.08
C PHE A 29 32.76 -26.14 -4.44
N ASN A 30 33.53 -26.69 -3.50
CA ASN A 30 34.38 -27.86 -3.75
C ASN A 30 33.55 -29.09 -4.16
N LYS A 31 32.41 -29.32 -3.50
CA LYS A 31 31.49 -30.43 -3.84
C LYS A 31 31.05 -30.35 -5.31
N TYR A 32 30.64 -29.18 -5.78
CA TYR A 32 30.06 -29.02 -7.12
C TYR A 32 31.11 -28.74 -8.21
N ALA A 33 32.25 -28.15 -7.87
CA ALA A 33 33.38 -27.96 -8.79
C ALA A 33 34.22 -29.24 -9.00
N GLY A 34 33.96 -30.31 -8.24
CA GLY A 34 34.66 -31.60 -8.35
C GLY A 34 36.15 -31.49 -7.99
N ASP A 35 36.46 -30.83 -6.87
CA ASP A 35 37.82 -30.50 -6.42
C ASP A 35 38.64 -29.62 -7.39
N GLY A 36 37.98 -29.05 -8.39
CA GLY A 36 38.55 -28.05 -9.30
C GLY A 36 38.73 -26.68 -8.64
N THR A 37 39.61 -25.88 -9.22
CA THR A 37 39.79 -24.45 -8.81
C THR A 37 38.72 -23.53 -9.40
N HIS A 38 37.90 -24.04 -10.33
CA HIS A 38 36.90 -23.30 -11.09
C HIS A 38 35.67 -24.18 -11.32
N MET A 39 34.51 -23.55 -11.47
CA MET A 39 33.23 -24.17 -11.75
C MET A 39 32.79 -23.86 -13.19
N THR A 40 32.35 -24.87 -13.93
CA THR A 40 31.75 -24.74 -15.28
C THR A 40 30.24 -24.45 -15.20
N ALA A 41 29.61 -24.18 -16.35
CA ALA A 41 28.16 -23.95 -16.41
C ALA A 41 27.36 -25.20 -16.06
N GLU A 42 27.81 -26.38 -16.48
CA GLU A 42 27.18 -27.66 -16.14
C GLU A 42 27.28 -27.94 -14.63
N GLN A 43 28.42 -27.60 -14.02
CA GLN A 43 28.62 -27.75 -12.58
C GLN A 43 27.77 -26.75 -11.78
N LEU A 44 27.66 -25.50 -12.25
CA LEU A 44 26.74 -24.52 -11.66
C LEU A 44 25.30 -24.99 -11.79
N GLN A 45 24.89 -25.48 -12.95
CA GLN A 45 23.56 -26.05 -13.16
C GLN A 45 23.26 -27.17 -12.16
N HIS A 46 24.23 -28.06 -11.93
CA HIS A 46 24.10 -29.13 -10.94
C HIS A 46 23.91 -28.58 -9.52
N PHE A 47 24.66 -27.55 -9.13
CA PHE A 47 24.47 -26.85 -7.86
C PHE A 47 23.06 -26.25 -7.74
N LEU A 48 22.57 -25.58 -8.78
CA LEU A 48 21.25 -24.94 -8.77
C LEU A 48 20.12 -25.97 -8.62
N VAL A 49 20.22 -27.09 -9.31
CA VAL A 49 19.20 -28.14 -9.27
C VAL A 49 19.26 -28.94 -7.96
N GLU A 50 20.43 -29.41 -7.54
CA GLU A 50 20.59 -30.31 -6.38
C GLU A 50 20.59 -29.55 -5.05
N PHE A 51 21.36 -28.45 -4.94
CA PHE A 51 21.56 -27.74 -3.67
C PHE A 51 20.50 -26.69 -3.43
N GLN A 52 20.23 -25.82 -4.41
CA GLN A 52 19.25 -24.73 -4.28
C GLN A 52 17.81 -25.22 -4.47
N ALA A 53 17.62 -26.50 -4.78
CA ALA A 53 16.32 -27.11 -5.05
C ALA A 53 15.50 -26.32 -6.08
N GLU A 54 16.18 -25.71 -7.07
CA GLU A 54 15.52 -25.02 -8.18
C GLU A 54 14.83 -26.06 -9.06
N GLY A 55 13.59 -26.41 -8.69
CA GLY A 55 12.87 -27.60 -9.16
C GLY A 55 13.08 -27.90 -10.65
N GLY A 56 13.94 -28.87 -10.94
CA GLY A 56 14.16 -29.56 -12.23
C GLY A 56 14.32 -28.73 -13.51
N SER A 57 14.26 -27.40 -13.47
CA SER A 57 13.99 -26.55 -14.65
C SER A 57 15.13 -25.57 -14.99
N THR A 58 16.20 -25.53 -14.20
CA THR A 58 17.36 -24.70 -14.56
C THR A 58 18.10 -25.35 -15.73
N SER A 59 17.96 -24.76 -16.91
CA SER A 59 18.62 -25.24 -18.13
C SER A 59 20.11 -24.88 -18.14
N ALA A 60 20.91 -25.60 -18.93
CA ALA A 60 22.32 -25.29 -19.11
C ALA A 60 22.53 -23.84 -19.62
N SER A 61 21.68 -23.38 -20.54
CA SER A 61 21.72 -22.01 -21.05
C SER A 61 21.45 -20.94 -19.97
N GLU A 62 20.62 -21.26 -18.97
CA GLU A 62 20.36 -20.34 -17.86
C GLU A 62 21.57 -20.25 -16.93
N ALA A 63 22.21 -21.39 -16.63
CA ALA A 63 23.44 -21.41 -15.85
C ALA A 63 24.57 -20.63 -16.55
N GLU A 64 24.74 -20.80 -17.87
CA GLU A 64 25.68 -20.00 -18.68
C GLU A 64 25.40 -18.50 -18.58
N ARG A 65 24.12 -18.10 -18.72
CA ARG A 65 23.70 -16.69 -18.61
C ARG A 65 24.01 -16.11 -17.23
N ILE A 66 23.76 -16.86 -16.17
CA ILE A 66 24.09 -16.45 -14.79
C ILE A 66 25.60 -16.25 -14.67
N MET A 67 26.41 -17.19 -15.14
CA MET A 67 27.88 -17.07 -15.08
C MET A 67 28.38 -15.84 -15.83
N GLU A 68 27.89 -15.61 -17.05
CA GLU A 68 28.25 -14.43 -17.83
C GLU A 68 27.92 -13.14 -17.08
N GLN A 69 26.73 -13.04 -16.48
CA GLN A 69 26.32 -11.85 -15.73
C GLN A 69 27.16 -11.63 -14.46
N VAL A 70 27.49 -12.70 -13.72
CA VAL A 70 28.41 -12.62 -12.57
C VAL A 70 29.76 -12.09 -13.02
N LEU A 71 30.33 -12.69 -14.08
CA LEU A 71 31.67 -12.35 -14.55
C LEU A 71 31.72 -10.95 -15.16
N GLN A 72 30.69 -10.50 -15.89
CA GLN A 72 30.59 -9.13 -16.42
C GLN A 72 30.49 -8.08 -15.30
N LYS A 73 29.74 -8.37 -14.22
CA LYS A 73 29.63 -7.46 -13.08
C LYS A 73 30.95 -7.37 -12.29
N ARG A 74 31.76 -8.44 -12.25
CA ARG A 74 32.98 -8.53 -11.44
C ARG A 74 34.28 -8.22 -12.18
N HIS A 75 34.35 -8.50 -13.48
CA HIS A 75 35.60 -8.44 -14.24
C HIS A 75 35.46 -7.58 -15.50
N ASN A 76 36.51 -6.83 -15.81
CA ASN A 76 36.59 -6.10 -17.08
C ASN A 76 36.63 -7.09 -18.26
N ILE A 77 36.09 -6.66 -19.41
CA ILE A 77 35.94 -7.45 -20.66
C ILE A 77 37.22 -8.22 -21.06
N ALA A 78 38.41 -7.64 -20.86
CA ALA A 78 39.69 -8.28 -21.19
C ALA A 78 39.97 -9.57 -20.38
N LYS A 79 39.44 -9.67 -19.15
CA LYS A 79 39.56 -10.86 -18.30
C LYS A 79 38.56 -11.95 -18.69
N LEU A 80 37.40 -11.55 -19.22
CA LEU A 80 36.38 -12.46 -19.73
C LEU A 80 36.87 -13.22 -20.97
N ILE A 81 37.52 -12.50 -21.90
CA ILE A 81 38.04 -13.05 -23.16
C ILE A 81 39.19 -14.05 -22.94
N SER A 82 39.96 -13.90 -21.86
CA SER A 82 41.18 -14.71 -21.62
C SER A 82 40.99 -15.94 -20.75
N ARG A 83 39.92 -16.01 -19.93
CA ARG A 83 39.69 -17.12 -18.96
C ARG A 83 38.58 -18.09 -19.36
N GLY A 84 37.77 -17.74 -20.36
CA GLY A 84 36.50 -18.44 -20.61
C GLY A 84 35.45 -18.14 -19.52
N THR A 85 34.26 -18.69 -19.69
CA THR A 85 33.11 -18.58 -18.76
C THR A 85 33.25 -19.59 -17.62
N LEU A 86 34.22 -19.38 -16.72
CA LEU A 86 34.46 -20.22 -15.55
C LEU A 86 34.37 -19.39 -14.26
N LEU A 87 33.62 -19.87 -13.26
CA LEU A 87 33.49 -19.20 -11.97
C LEU A 87 34.59 -19.64 -11.00
N THR A 88 35.27 -18.70 -10.38
CA THR A 88 36.12 -18.99 -9.21
C THR A 88 35.27 -19.11 -7.94
N LEU A 89 35.84 -19.62 -6.85
CA LEU A 89 35.19 -19.63 -5.53
C LEU A 89 34.71 -18.22 -5.11
N ASP A 90 35.48 -17.19 -5.43
CA ASP A 90 35.15 -15.81 -5.12
C ASP A 90 33.98 -15.27 -5.98
N ASP A 91 33.90 -15.68 -7.24
CA ASP A 91 32.77 -15.35 -8.12
C ASP A 91 31.50 -16.07 -7.67
N PHE A 92 31.62 -17.34 -7.28
CA PHE A 92 30.52 -18.13 -6.72
C PHE A 92 30.01 -17.54 -5.40
N HIS A 93 30.91 -17.16 -4.48
CA HIS A 93 30.53 -16.49 -3.24
C HIS A 93 29.74 -15.20 -3.52
N HIS A 94 30.19 -14.39 -4.48
CA HIS A 94 29.46 -13.18 -4.85
C HIS A 94 28.11 -13.44 -5.53
N TYR A 95 28.02 -14.51 -6.32
CA TYR A 95 26.76 -14.95 -6.89
C TYR A 95 25.72 -15.25 -5.80
N LEU A 96 26.10 -15.98 -4.74
CA LEU A 96 25.19 -16.36 -3.66
C LEU A 96 24.51 -15.15 -2.98
N PHE A 97 25.22 -14.03 -2.88
CA PHE A 97 24.71 -12.78 -2.29
C PHE A 97 24.14 -11.79 -3.31
N SER A 98 24.09 -12.17 -4.59
CA SER A 98 23.53 -11.30 -5.62
C SER A 98 22.00 -11.32 -5.54
N SER A 99 21.40 -10.24 -5.06
CA SER A 99 19.94 -10.05 -5.05
C SER A 99 19.30 -10.17 -6.44
N ASP A 100 20.07 -9.86 -7.49
CA ASP A 100 19.55 -9.85 -8.86
C ASP A 100 19.64 -11.23 -9.51
N LEU A 101 20.65 -12.04 -9.15
CA LEU A 101 20.98 -13.31 -9.81
C LEU A 101 20.60 -14.53 -8.95
N ASN A 102 20.57 -14.38 -7.63
CA ASN A 102 20.20 -15.40 -6.67
C ASN A 102 19.25 -14.82 -5.59
N PRO A 103 18.08 -14.29 -5.99
CA PRO A 103 17.13 -13.77 -5.01
C PRO A 103 16.57 -14.92 -4.16
N PRO A 104 16.30 -14.68 -2.86
CA PRO A 104 15.71 -15.71 -1.99
C PRO A 104 14.29 -16.13 -2.43
N ILE A 105 13.58 -15.25 -3.14
CA ILE A 105 12.28 -15.50 -3.75
C ILE A 105 12.34 -14.95 -5.17
N ARG A 106 11.96 -15.77 -6.15
CA ARG A 106 11.93 -15.35 -7.56
C ARG A 106 10.95 -14.20 -7.74
N ALA A 107 11.31 -13.23 -8.59
CA ALA A 107 10.49 -12.05 -8.89
C ALA A 107 9.21 -12.35 -9.72
N GLN A 108 8.73 -13.60 -9.72
CA GLN A 108 7.55 -14.02 -10.46
C GLN A 108 6.43 -14.37 -9.49
N VAL A 109 5.20 -14.10 -9.92
CA VAL A 109 4.00 -14.51 -9.19
C VAL A 109 3.97 -16.03 -9.11
N HIS A 110 3.95 -16.57 -7.90
CA HIS A 110 4.01 -18.01 -7.64
C HIS A 110 2.86 -18.52 -6.73
N GLN A 111 1.98 -17.63 -6.28
CA GLN A 111 0.82 -17.96 -5.45
C GLN A 111 -0.43 -18.08 -6.32
N ASP A 112 -1.44 -18.78 -5.82
CA ASP A 112 -2.76 -18.78 -6.46
C ASP A 112 -3.37 -17.38 -6.34
N MET A 113 -3.56 -16.70 -7.48
CA MET A 113 -4.12 -15.35 -7.55
C MET A 113 -5.62 -15.33 -7.86
N THR A 114 -6.28 -16.51 -7.81
CA THR A 114 -7.68 -16.70 -8.19
C THR A 114 -8.64 -16.76 -6.99
N VAL A 115 -8.13 -16.75 -5.76
CA VAL A 115 -8.97 -16.65 -4.54
C VAL A 115 -9.34 -15.18 -4.21
N PRO A 116 -10.36 -14.91 -3.37
CA PRO A 116 -10.84 -13.56 -3.08
C PRO A 116 -9.78 -12.60 -2.54
N LEU A 117 -9.88 -11.31 -2.87
CA LEU A 117 -8.90 -10.27 -2.48
C LEU A 117 -8.60 -10.19 -0.97
N SER A 118 -9.56 -10.53 -0.11
CA SER A 118 -9.37 -10.54 1.35
C SER A 118 -8.35 -11.57 1.85
N HIS A 119 -8.00 -12.56 1.02
CA HIS A 119 -7.06 -13.63 1.39
C HIS A 119 -5.58 -13.23 1.25
N TYR A 120 -5.29 -12.01 0.79
CA TYR A 120 -3.92 -11.56 0.51
C TYR A 120 -3.55 -10.39 1.40
N TYR A 121 -2.28 -10.38 1.83
CA TYR A 121 -1.67 -9.14 2.29
C TYR A 121 -1.44 -8.21 1.11
N ILE A 122 -1.88 -6.96 1.23
CA ILE A 122 -1.77 -5.95 0.17
C ILE A 122 -0.75 -4.91 0.63
N TYR A 123 0.23 -4.60 -0.22
CA TYR A 123 1.22 -3.57 0.09
C TYR A 123 0.56 -2.18 0.02
N THR A 124 0.43 -1.52 1.17
CA THR A 124 -0.34 -0.27 1.32
C THR A 124 0.55 0.94 1.64
N GLY A 125 0.26 2.09 1.03
CA GLY A 125 0.79 3.38 1.45
C GLY A 125 -0.21 4.13 2.33
N HIS A 126 0.29 4.91 3.29
CA HIS A 126 -0.49 5.81 4.14
C HIS A 126 -0.11 7.26 3.84
N ASN A 127 -1.09 8.15 3.71
CA ASN A 127 -0.91 9.54 3.27
C ASN A 127 0.08 9.66 2.10
N SER A 128 -0.23 8.93 1.01
CA SER A 128 0.69 8.66 -0.11
C SER A 128 1.09 9.91 -0.90
N TYR A 129 0.46 11.04 -0.62
CA TYR A 129 0.69 12.33 -1.25
C TYR A 129 1.72 13.21 -0.53
N LEU A 130 2.11 12.88 0.70
CA LEU A 130 3.06 13.69 1.48
C LEU A 130 4.50 13.51 0.99
N THR A 131 5.20 14.62 0.78
CA THR A 131 6.63 14.63 0.38
C THR A 131 7.59 14.50 1.56
N GLY A 132 7.08 14.62 2.80
CA GLY A 132 7.88 14.56 4.00
C GLY A 132 7.03 14.34 5.24
N ASN A 133 7.11 15.28 6.19
CA ASN A 133 6.44 15.17 7.49
C ASN A 133 4.91 15.44 7.42
N GLN A 134 4.19 14.94 8.42
CA GLN A 134 2.73 15.02 8.53
C GLN A 134 2.19 16.44 8.82
N LEU A 135 3.02 17.42 9.19
CA LEU A 135 2.54 18.71 9.72
C LEU A 135 2.72 19.88 8.75
N SER A 136 3.78 19.89 7.95
CA SER A 136 4.19 21.08 7.18
C SER A 136 4.86 20.76 5.84
N SER A 137 4.97 19.50 5.45
CA SER A 137 5.55 19.16 4.14
C SER A 137 4.57 19.45 3.00
N ASP A 138 5.11 19.53 1.79
CA ASP A 138 4.28 19.71 0.60
C ASP A 138 3.55 18.42 0.22
N CYS A 139 2.37 18.56 -0.39
CA CYS A 139 1.68 17.45 -1.03
C CYS A 139 2.05 17.40 -2.52
N SER A 140 2.21 16.20 -3.06
CA SER A 140 2.59 15.99 -4.46
C SER A 140 2.14 14.62 -4.95
N ASP A 141 2.06 14.47 -6.26
CA ASP A 141 1.89 13.20 -6.94
C ASP A 141 3.19 12.38 -7.03
N VAL A 142 4.35 13.01 -6.81
CA VAL A 142 5.67 12.34 -6.90
C VAL A 142 5.80 11.14 -5.94
N PRO A 143 5.46 11.25 -4.64
CA PRO A 143 5.55 10.11 -3.73
C PRO A 143 4.59 8.97 -4.11
N ILE A 144 3.43 9.29 -4.72
CA ILE A 144 2.50 8.30 -5.27
C ILE A 144 3.15 7.53 -6.41
N ILE A 145 3.81 8.23 -7.33
CA ILE A 145 4.52 7.62 -8.46
C ILE A 145 5.62 6.68 -7.95
N GLU A 146 6.41 7.13 -6.98
CA GLU A 146 7.46 6.32 -6.37
C GLU A 146 6.91 5.08 -5.65
N ALA A 147 5.80 5.22 -4.93
CA ALA A 147 5.14 4.11 -4.26
C ALA A 147 4.65 3.05 -5.27
N LEU A 148 4.00 3.47 -6.37
CA LEU A 148 3.54 2.57 -7.42
C LEU A 148 4.70 1.84 -8.11
N LYS A 149 5.82 2.53 -8.37
CA LYS A 149 7.05 1.94 -8.92
C LYS A 149 7.74 0.95 -7.96
N ARG A 150 7.44 1.02 -6.66
CA ARG A 150 7.88 0.04 -5.65
C ARG A 150 6.89 -1.13 -5.47
N GLY A 151 5.77 -1.13 -6.21
CA GLY A 151 4.76 -2.17 -6.14
C GLY A 151 3.64 -1.94 -5.12
N VAL A 152 3.55 -0.75 -4.48
CA VAL A 152 2.41 -0.42 -3.60
C VAL A 152 1.10 -0.53 -4.38
N ARG A 153 0.08 -1.16 -3.79
CA ARG A 153 -1.23 -1.43 -4.41
C ARG A 153 -2.39 -0.70 -3.74
N VAL A 154 -2.18 -0.05 -2.60
CA VAL A 154 -3.17 0.86 -1.98
C VAL A 154 -2.58 2.25 -1.84
N VAL A 155 -3.24 3.25 -2.42
CA VAL A 155 -2.86 4.66 -2.37
C VAL A 155 -3.94 5.42 -1.61
N GLU A 156 -3.54 6.15 -0.58
CA GLU A 156 -4.44 6.99 0.22
C GLU A 156 -4.39 8.45 -0.23
N LEU A 157 -5.57 9.06 -0.39
CA LEU A 157 -5.76 10.47 -0.76
C LEU A 157 -6.81 11.10 0.16
N ASP A 158 -6.42 12.18 0.83
CA ASP A 158 -7.32 12.94 1.70
C ASP A 158 -7.88 14.12 0.92
N ILE A 159 -9.15 14.06 0.57
CA ILE A 159 -9.76 14.99 -0.39
C ILE A 159 -10.55 16.09 0.33
N TRP A 160 -10.21 17.33 0.03
CA TRP A 160 -10.80 18.53 0.63
C TRP A 160 -11.22 19.53 -0.44
N PRO A 161 -12.24 20.38 -0.18
CA PRO A 161 -12.53 21.52 -1.03
C PRO A 161 -11.33 22.46 -1.13
N ASN A 162 -11.08 23.03 -2.31
CA ASN A 162 -10.17 24.17 -2.43
C ASN A 162 -10.77 25.43 -1.78
N SER A 163 -9.99 26.51 -1.68
CA SER A 163 -10.42 27.77 -1.04
C SER A 163 -11.69 28.37 -1.65
N GLU A 164 -11.85 28.25 -2.98
CA GLU A 164 -13.01 28.74 -3.73
C GLU A 164 -14.23 27.79 -3.66
N LYS A 165 -14.07 26.61 -3.05
CA LYS A 165 -15.09 25.54 -2.92
C LYS A 165 -15.67 25.04 -4.25
N ASP A 166 -14.95 25.23 -5.34
CA ASP A 166 -15.35 24.82 -6.68
C ASP A 166 -14.53 23.64 -7.23
N ASN A 167 -13.44 23.26 -6.55
CA ASN A 167 -12.54 22.18 -6.95
C ASN A 167 -12.00 21.38 -5.74
N VAL A 168 -11.23 20.33 -6.01
CA VAL A 168 -10.77 19.38 -4.99
C VAL A 168 -9.25 19.32 -4.91
N HIS A 169 -8.73 19.47 -3.70
CA HIS A 169 -7.33 19.31 -3.35
C HIS A 169 -7.11 18.04 -2.53
N VAL A 170 -5.88 17.54 -2.58
CA VAL A 170 -5.36 16.51 -1.68
C VAL A 170 -4.39 17.19 -0.71
N LEU A 171 -4.67 17.05 0.59
CA LEU A 171 -3.81 17.54 1.68
C LEU A 171 -4.15 16.89 3.01
N HIS A 172 -3.22 16.97 3.96
CA HIS A 172 -3.49 16.54 5.33
C HIS A 172 -4.26 17.65 6.05
N GLY A 173 -5.54 17.39 6.35
CA GLY A 173 -6.44 18.39 6.92
C GLY A 173 -5.95 18.95 8.25
N ARG A 174 -6.31 20.22 8.53
CA ARG A 174 -5.94 20.92 9.78
C ARG A 174 -4.42 21.01 10.04
N THR A 175 -3.61 20.91 9.00
CA THR A 175 -2.14 21.07 9.07
C THR A 175 -1.66 22.19 8.14
N LEU A 176 -0.35 22.44 8.13
CA LEU A 176 0.31 23.43 7.27
C LEU A 176 0.84 22.82 5.97
N THR A 177 0.41 21.61 5.60
CA THR A 177 0.83 20.99 4.34
C THR A 177 0.28 21.77 3.15
N THR A 178 1.11 21.99 2.13
CA THR A 178 0.65 22.66 0.90
C THR A 178 -0.11 21.67 0.00
N PRO A 179 -1.28 22.03 -0.55
CA PRO A 179 -2.13 21.09 -1.26
C PRO A 179 -1.64 20.77 -2.68
N VAL A 180 -2.10 19.64 -3.22
CA VAL A 180 -1.98 19.28 -4.65
C VAL A 180 -3.38 19.05 -5.25
N GLU A 181 -3.60 19.40 -6.51
CA GLU A 181 -4.88 19.14 -7.17
C GLU A 181 -5.15 17.63 -7.31
N LEU A 182 -6.37 17.18 -6.97
CA LEU A 182 -6.76 15.77 -7.06
C LEU A 182 -6.54 15.20 -8.47
N ILE A 183 -6.90 15.96 -9.51
CA ILE A 183 -6.76 15.51 -10.90
C ILE A 183 -5.31 15.20 -11.28
N LYS A 184 -4.34 15.88 -10.66
CA LYS A 184 -2.92 15.60 -10.87
C LYS A 184 -2.57 14.22 -10.32
N CYS A 185 -2.96 13.93 -9.07
CA CYS A 185 -2.78 12.62 -8.45
C CYS A 185 -3.44 11.50 -9.26
N LEU A 186 -4.69 11.68 -9.70
CA LEU A 186 -5.42 10.67 -10.47
C LEU A 186 -4.73 10.35 -11.81
N LYS A 187 -4.21 11.36 -12.52
CA LYS A 187 -3.46 11.17 -13.77
C LYS A 187 -2.17 10.39 -13.54
N SER A 188 -1.41 10.74 -12.51
CA SER A 188 -0.18 10.04 -12.15
C SER A 188 -0.45 8.59 -11.73
N ILE A 189 -1.58 8.33 -11.05
CA ILE A 189 -2.03 6.97 -10.77
C ILE A 189 -2.35 6.23 -12.07
N LYS A 190 -3.12 6.82 -13.01
CA LYS A 190 -3.45 6.18 -14.30
C LYS A 190 -2.18 5.75 -15.06
N GLU A 191 -1.17 6.60 -15.09
CA GLU A 191 0.08 6.35 -15.82
C GLU A 191 0.94 5.25 -15.19
N HIS A 192 0.95 5.15 -13.86
CA HIS A 192 1.90 4.30 -13.14
C HIS A 192 1.26 3.11 -12.40
N ALA A 193 -0.07 3.01 -12.34
CA ALA A 193 -0.78 1.99 -11.57
C ALA A 193 -0.25 0.58 -11.86
N PHE A 194 0.02 0.27 -13.14
CA PHE A 194 0.38 -1.07 -13.57
C PHE A 194 1.80 -1.21 -14.12
N SER A 195 2.70 -0.26 -13.81
CA SER A 195 4.07 -0.30 -14.32
C SER A 195 4.90 -1.45 -13.73
N GLU A 196 4.67 -1.78 -12.46
CA GLU A 196 5.41 -2.83 -11.73
C GLU A 196 4.60 -4.12 -11.54
N SER A 197 3.27 -4.02 -11.55
CA SER A 197 2.39 -5.17 -11.28
C SER A 197 1.07 -5.05 -12.06
N PRO A 198 0.56 -6.14 -12.67
CA PRO A 198 -0.72 -6.12 -13.37
C PRO A 198 -1.92 -6.15 -12.42
N TYR A 199 -1.72 -6.41 -11.13
CA TYR A 199 -2.78 -6.56 -10.13
C TYR A 199 -3.40 -5.21 -9.72
N PRO A 200 -4.65 -5.22 -9.22
CA PRO A 200 -5.43 -4.01 -9.01
C PRO A 200 -4.75 -2.99 -8.10
N VAL A 201 -5.06 -1.73 -8.33
CA VAL A 201 -4.72 -0.62 -7.41
C VAL A 201 -6.00 -0.12 -6.74
N ILE A 202 -5.98 -0.05 -5.41
CA ILE A 202 -7.06 0.52 -4.61
C ILE A 202 -6.71 1.96 -4.26
N ILE A 203 -7.62 2.89 -4.51
CA ILE A 203 -7.53 4.27 -4.04
C ILE A 203 -8.45 4.41 -2.83
N THR A 204 -7.86 4.64 -1.65
CA THR A 204 -8.62 4.97 -0.44
C THR A 204 -8.82 6.47 -0.37
N LEU A 205 -10.07 6.93 -0.41
CA LEU A 205 -10.41 8.34 -0.32
C LEU A 205 -10.88 8.67 1.10
N GLU A 206 -10.18 9.58 1.79
CA GLU A 206 -10.69 10.22 2.99
C GLU A 206 -11.49 11.46 2.57
N ASP A 207 -12.82 11.31 2.53
CA ASP A 207 -13.74 12.26 1.90
C ASP A 207 -14.26 13.33 2.88
N HIS A 208 -13.85 14.58 2.67
CA HIS A 208 -14.30 15.77 3.40
C HIS A 208 -15.12 16.74 2.52
N LEU A 209 -15.74 16.22 1.44
CA LEU A 209 -16.38 17.03 0.41
C LEU A 209 -17.89 17.21 0.61
N THR A 210 -18.42 18.26 0.00
CA THR A 210 -19.87 18.45 -0.18
C THR A 210 -20.42 17.53 -1.26
N PRO A 211 -21.73 17.25 -1.31
CA PRO A 211 -22.34 16.41 -2.35
C PRO A 211 -22.06 16.84 -3.79
N ASP A 212 -21.96 18.15 -4.04
CA ASP A 212 -21.64 18.68 -5.37
C ASP A 212 -20.18 18.42 -5.77
N LEU A 213 -19.25 18.54 -4.82
CA LEU A 213 -17.85 18.19 -5.04
C LEU A 213 -17.66 16.67 -5.17
N GLN A 214 -18.41 15.85 -4.42
CA GLN A 214 -18.44 14.39 -4.62
C GLN A 214 -18.89 14.02 -6.04
N ALA A 215 -19.91 14.72 -6.58
CA ALA A 215 -20.34 14.53 -7.96
C ALA A 215 -19.23 14.88 -8.96
N LYS A 216 -18.49 15.96 -8.71
CA LYS A 216 -17.33 16.35 -9.50
C LYS A 216 -16.20 15.32 -9.43
N VAL A 217 -15.92 14.77 -8.25
CA VAL A 217 -14.94 13.66 -8.09
C VAL A 217 -15.39 12.42 -8.85
N ALA A 218 -16.67 12.05 -8.79
CA ALA A 218 -17.20 10.92 -9.55
C ALA A 218 -16.94 11.10 -11.06
N GLN A 219 -17.16 12.31 -11.58
CA GLN A 219 -16.86 12.64 -12.97
C GLN A 219 -15.35 12.54 -13.27
N MET A 220 -14.49 13.10 -12.42
CA MET A 220 -13.03 13.00 -12.58
C MET A 220 -12.54 11.55 -12.60
N LEU A 221 -13.08 10.68 -11.73
CA LEU A 221 -12.72 9.27 -11.67
C LEU A 221 -13.12 8.54 -12.96
N ILE A 222 -14.35 8.76 -13.45
CA ILE A 222 -14.85 8.14 -14.68
C ILE A 222 -14.03 8.61 -15.90
N GLU A 223 -13.79 9.92 -16.02
CA GLU A 223 -13.06 10.49 -17.15
C GLU A 223 -11.57 10.13 -17.12
N THR A 224 -10.98 10.01 -15.93
CA THR A 224 -9.56 9.67 -15.80
C THR A 224 -9.33 8.19 -16.03
N PHE A 225 -10.07 7.31 -15.37
CA PHE A 225 -9.78 5.88 -15.38
C PHE A 225 -10.53 5.10 -16.45
N GLU A 226 -11.63 5.63 -17.00
CA GLU A 226 -12.37 5.03 -18.11
C GLU A 226 -12.68 3.54 -17.85
N ASP A 227 -12.19 2.66 -18.71
CA ASP A 227 -12.33 1.20 -18.62
C ASP A 227 -11.48 0.58 -17.50
N MET A 228 -10.47 1.26 -16.98
CA MET A 228 -9.71 0.78 -15.82
C MET A 228 -10.53 0.82 -14.53
N LEU A 229 -11.54 1.69 -14.44
CA LEU A 229 -12.33 1.84 -13.22
C LEU A 229 -13.24 0.62 -12.99
N PHE A 230 -13.07 -0.04 -11.85
CA PHE A 230 -13.96 -1.11 -11.42
C PHE A 230 -14.98 -0.58 -10.41
N TYR A 231 -16.25 -0.90 -10.68
CA TYR A 231 -17.36 -0.71 -9.75
C TYR A 231 -18.33 -1.90 -9.88
N PRO A 232 -18.92 -2.36 -8.77
CA PRO A 232 -19.75 -3.56 -8.78
C PRO A 232 -21.12 -3.31 -9.45
N GLU A 233 -21.63 -4.31 -10.18
CA GLU A 233 -22.96 -4.25 -10.81
C GLU A 233 -24.10 -4.23 -9.78
N SER A 234 -23.85 -4.75 -8.58
CA SER A 234 -24.77 -4.82 -7.45
C SER A 234 -24.22 -3.99 -6.29
N GLU A 235 -25.10 -3.35 -5.51
CA GLU A 235 -24.71 -2.66 -4.27
C GLU A 235 -24.10 -3.60 -3.21
N PHE A 236 -24.31 -4.91 -3.34
CA PHE A 236 -23.80 -5.90 -2.39
C PHE A 236 -22.97 -6.95 -3.13
N LEU A 237 -21.70 -7.04 -2.73
CA LEU A 237 -20.82 -8.14 -3.08
C LEU A 237 -20.90 -9.22 -2.00
N LYS A 238 -21.04 -10.47 -2.44
CA LYS A 238 -20.98 -11.63 -1.55
C LYS A 238 -19.56 -11.89 -1.05
N GLU A 239 -18.59 -11.71 -1.94
CA GLU A 239 -17.15 -11.83 -1.71
C GLU A 239 -16.43 -10.84 -2.63
N PHE A 240 -15.18 -10.49 -2.30
CA PHE A 240 -14.37 -9.69 -3.21
C PHE A 240 -13.96 -10.54 -4.43
N PRO A 241 -13.96 -9.97 -5.66
CA PRO A 241 -13.34 -10.62 -6.80
C PRO A 241 -11.85 -10.88 -6.53
N SER A 242 -11.28 -11.85 -7.24
CA SER A 242 -9.86 -12.20 -7.06
C SER A 242 -8.92 -11.18 -7.72
N PRO A 243 -7.65 -11.11 -7.29
CA PRO A 243 -6.64 -10.29 -7.97
C PRO A 243 -6.56 -10.59 -9.48
N GLU A 244 -6.70 -11.85 -9.89
CA GLU A 244 -6.70 -12.25 -11.31
C GLU A 244 -7.85 -11.62 -12.10
N GLN A 245 -9.08 -11.62 -11.55
CA GLN A 245 -10.25 -11.00 -12.17
C GLN A 245 -10.14 -9.47 -12.25
N LEU A 246 -9.36 -8.88 -11.34
CA LEU A 246 -9.20 -7.43 -11.19
C LEU A 246 -7.90 -6.90 -11.81
N LYS A 247 -7.21 -7.70 -12.63
CA LYS A 247 -6.02 -7.23 -13.35
C LYS A 247 -6.33 -5.95 -14.15
N TYR A 248 -5.41 -4.99 -14.05
CA TYR A 248 -5.50 -3.68 -14.69
C TYR A 248 -6.71 -2.84 -14.27
N ARG A 249 -7.29 -3.11 -13.09
CA ARG A 249 -8.40 -2.34 -12.53
C ARG A 249 -7.98 -1.39 -11.41
N ILE A 250 -8.65 -0.25 -11.37
CA ILE A 250 -8.62 0.74 -10.29
C ILE A 250 -9.90 0.61 -9.47
N ILE A 251 -9.76 0.54 -8.16
CA ILE A 251 -10.86 0.27 -7.22
C ILE A 251 -10.96 1.43 -6.23
N ILE A 252 -12.17 1.96 -6.03
CA ILE A 252 -12.38 3.05 -5.06
C ILE A 252 -12.86 2.47 -3.72
N SER A 253 -12.17 2.87 -2.66
CA SER A 253 -12.49 2.51 -1.27
C SER A 253 -12.75 3.77 -0.44
N THR A 254 -13.97 3.97 0.05
CA THR A 254 -14.27 5.11 0.93
C THR A 254 -15.48 4.84 1.83
N LYS A 255 -15.72 5.74 2.78
CA LYS A 255 -16.93 5.72 3.61
C LYS A 255 -18.12 6.16 2.75
N PRO A 256 -19.29 5.49 2.84
CA PRO A 256 -20.49 5.99 2.18
C PRO A 256 -20.87 7.40 2.67
N PRO A 257 -21.37 8.30 1.82
CA PRO A 257 -21.78 9.64 2.24
C PRO A 257 -22.88 9.63 3.32
N ARG A 258 -22.77 10.53 4.31
CA ARG A 258 -23.60 10.58 5.53
C ARG A 258 -25.11 10.71 5.27
N GLU A 259 -25.52 11.41 4.22
CA GLU A 259 -26.93 11.63 3.86
C GLU A 259 -27.70 10.33 3.59
N TYR A 260 -27.01 9.28 3.15
CA TYR A 260 -27.64 8.00 2.82
C TYR A 260 -27.71 7.02 3.99
N LEU A 261 -26.81 7.13 4.96
CA LEU A 261 -26.89 6.34 6.20
C LEU A 261 -28.22 6.62 6.92
N LYS A 262 -28.68 7.87 6.88
CA LYS A 262 -29.99 8.30 7.42
C LYS A 262 -31.18 7.68 6.66
N ALA A 263 -31.06 7.53 5.34
CA ALA A 263 -32.11 6.93 4.50
C ALA A 263 -32.26 5.41 4.72
N GLN A 264 -31.17 4.69 5.01
CA GLN A 264 -31.24 3.26 5.35
C GLN A 264 -31.78 2.99 6.76
N THR A 265 -31.60 3.93 7.70
CA THR A 265 -32.14 3.83 9.08
C THR A 265 -33.59 4.31 9.21
N GLY A 266 -34.23 4.72 8.11
CA GLY A 266 -35.57 5.32 8.11
C GLY A 266 -36.71 4.32 8.20
N ASN A 267 -36.84 3.64 9.34
CA ASN A 267 -38.16 3.19 9.81
C ASN A 267 -38.19 3.09 11.35
N GLY A 268 -38.52 4.21 12.02
CA GLY A 268 -38.96 4.18 13.41
C GLY A 268 -38.34 5.24 14.33
N ARG A 269 -39.14 6.30 14.56
CA ARG A 269 -39.15 7.24 15.70
C ARG A 269 -38.00 8.23 15.78
N GLY A 270 -38.38 9.51 15.67
CA GLY A 270 -37.53 10.62 16.02
C GLY A 270 -37.26 10.62 17.52
N ASP A 271 -35.99 10.65 17.87
CA ASP A 271 -35.51 11.19 19.13
C ASP A 271 -34.65 12.41 18.78
N ASP A 272 -34.95 13.51 19.45
CA ASP A 272 -34.13 14.71 19.48
C ASP A 272 -32.76 14.34 20.05
N LEU A 273 -31.74 14.32 19.19
CA LEU A 273 -30.35 14.14 19.61
C LEU A 273 -29.58 15.41 19.32
N HIS A 274 -29.08 15.99 20.41
CA HIS A 274 -28.10 17.05 20.47
C HIS A 274 -27.07 16.94 19.34
N LYS A 275 -26.82 18.06 18.65
CA LYS A 275 -25.65 18.26 17.79
C LYS A 275 -24.39 18.11 18.64
N SER A 276 -23.85 16.91 18.76
CA SER A 276 -22.45 16.72 19.11
C SER A 276 -21.65 16.69 17.81
N GLU A 277 -20.66 17.58 17.70
CA GLU A 277 -19.68 17.56 16.62
C GLU A 277 -18.91 16.24 16.66
N GLU A 278 -19.33 15.26 15.87
CA GLU A 278 -18.54 14.06 15.63
C GLU A 278 -17.30 14.47 14.82
N GLU A 279 -16.20 14.75 15.52
CA GLU A 279 -14.88 14.88 14.93
C GLU A 279 -14.55 13.61 14.13
N ASP A 280 -14.28 13.77 12.83
CA ASP A 280 -13.72 12.71 11.98
C ASP A 280 -12.28 12.40 12.45
N LEU A 281 -12.20 11.55 13.47
CA LEU A 281 -10.97 10.98 14.01
C LEU A 281 -10.53 9.81 13.11
N TRP A 282 -9.97 10.16 11.96
CA TRP A 282 -8.95 9.35 11.30
C TRP A 282 -7.60 9.80 11.87
N GLY A 283 -6.86 8.90 12.53
CA GLY A 283 -5.46 9.16 12.89
C GLY A 283 -5.10 10.01 14.12
N LYS A 284 -6.01 10.39 15.05
CA LYS A 284 -5.56 10.91 16.37
C LYS A 284 -5.33 9.77 17.38
N GLU A 285 -4.21 9.84 18.09
CA GLU A 285 -3.97 9.09 19.33
C GLU A 285 -4.96 9.56 20.42
N PRO A 286 -5.63 8.65 21.15
CA PRO A 286 -6.38 9.04 22.34
C PRO A 286 -5.39 9.20 23.50
N SER A 287 -5.29 10.41 24.04
CA SER A 287 -4.91 10.60 25.43
C SER A 287 -5.91 9.85 26.31
N GLU A 288 -5.43 8.83 27.00
CA GLU A 288 -6.00 8.15 28.17
C GLU A 288 -7.53 8.04 28.20
N LEU A 289 -8.06 6.98 27.58
CA LEU A 289 -9.40 6.48 27.87
C LEU A 289 -9.33 5.67 29.17
N ASN A 290 -9.72 6.32 30.27
CA ASN A 290 -9.96 5.70 31.56
C ASN A 290 -11.05 4.63 31.46
N THR A 291 -10.82 3.57 32.22
CA THR A 291 -11.78 2.50 32.48
C THR A 291 -12.92 3.02 33.35
N ASP A 292 -14.10 2.43 33.15
CA ASP A 292 -15.37 2.74 33.81
C ASP A 292 -15.25 3.03 35.32
N GLU A 293 -15.46 4.27 35.80
CA GLU A 293 -16.07 4.59 37.12
C GLU A 293 -16.67 6.01 37.15
N HIS A 294 -17.95 6.09 37.50
CA HIS A 294 -18.74 7.16 38.17
C HIS A 294 -18.76 8.64 37.73
N GLU A 295 -20.00 9.17 37.72
CA GLU A 295 -20.46 10.56 37.47
C GLU A 295 -19.76 11.61 38.35
N GLU A 296 -19.51 12.80 37.79
CA GLU A 296 -19.79 14.10 38.43
C GLU A 296 -19.73 15.24 37.39
N ASP A 297 -20.74 16.11 37.44
CA ASP A 297 -20.93 17.32 36.63
C ASP A 297 -19.80 18.34 36.86
N ASP A 298 -19.32 18.99 35.79
CA ASP A 298 -18.77 20.36 35.94
C ASP A 298 -19.05 21.21 34.69
N ASP A 299 -19.84 22.26 34.93
CA ASP A 299 -20.21 23.31 33.99
C ASP A 299 -19.02 24.26 33.79
N THR A 300 -18.49 24.33 32.57
CA THR A 300 -17.73 25.51 32.13
C THR A 300 -18.21 25.98 30.77
N SER A 301 -18.92 27.10 30.82
CA SER A 301 -19.29 27.94 29.70
C SER A 301 -18.06 28.52 29.01
N ASP A 302 -17.94 28.34 27.70
CA ASP A 302 -17.28 29.35 26.87
C ASP A 302 -18.08 29.59 25.59
N SER A 303 -18.51 30.83 25.49
CA SER A 303 -19.21 31.42 24.37
C SER A 303 -18.23 31.63 23.23
N ASP A 304 -18.57 31.16 22.03
CA ASP A 304 -18.22 31.94 20.84
C ASP A 304 -19.26 31.80 19.74
N SER A 305 -19.83 32.97 19.45
CA SER A 305 -20.87 33.23 18.47
C SER A 305 -20.30 33.27 17.06
N SER A 306 -20.87 32.47 16.16
CA SER A 306 -20.89 32.81 14.73
C SER A 306 -22.26 32.48 14.15
N GLU A 307 -22.86 33.51 13.54
CA GLU A 307 -24.18 33.54 12.96
C GLU A 307 -24.19 32.78 11.63
N ASP A 308 -25.03 31.74 11.52
CA ASP A 308 -25.44 31.21 10.22
C ASP A 308 -26.97 31.26 10.11
N ASN A 309 -27.43 32.38 9.56
CA ASN A 309 -28.76 32.52 8.99
C ASN A 309 -28.74 31.90 7.59
N ASN A 310 -29.18 30.64 7.46
CA ASN A 310 -29.89 30.23 6.26
C ASN A 310 -30.88 29.10 6.55
N GLY A 311 -32.08 29.50 6.95
CA GLY A 311 -33.25 28.63 6.93
C GLY A 311 -33.63 28.30 5.49
N GLY A 312 -33.27 27.11 5.05
CA GLY A 312 -33.69 26.53 3.78
C GLY A 312 -34.05 25.07 3.97
N ASN A 313 -35.31 24.81 4.33
CA ASN A 313 -35.90 23.49 4.35
C ASN A 313 -35.92 22.92 2.92
N ILE A 314 -34.94 22.08 2.55
CA ILE A 314 -34.99 21.28 1.32
C ILE A 314 -35.09 19.81 1.74
N GLY A 315 -36.29 19.27 1.58
CA GLY A 315 -36.58 17.86 1.79
C GLY A 315 -35.69 16.95 0.94
N GLY A 316 -35.41 15.78 1.51
CA GLY A 316 -34.51 14.78 0.95
C GLY A 316 -34.81 14.43 -0.50
N LEU A 317 -33.94 14.87 -1.39
CA LEU A 317 -33.69 14.25 -2.68
C LEU A 317 -32.20 14.35 -2.93
N SER A 318 -31.47 13.31 -2.56
CA SER A 318 -30.04 13.17 -2.86
C SER A 318 -29.75 13.54 -4.32
N SER A 319 -28.82 14.45 -4.59
CA SER A 319 -28.52 14.88 -5.96
C SER A 319 -28.12 13.68 -6.84
N PRO A 320 -28.45 13.65 -8.14
CA PRO A 320 -28.07 12.56 -9.04
C PRO A 320 -26.54 12.29 -9.06
N GLY A 321 -25.74 13.33 -8.80
CA GLY A 321 -24.29 13.24 -8.72
C GLY A 321 -23.78 12.47 -7.50
N ALA A 322 -24.36 12.71 -6.32
CA ALA A 322 -24.02 11.96 -5.10
C ALA A 322 -24.33 10.46 -5.24
N ARG A 323 -25.37 10.09 -6.00
CA ARG A 323 -25.68 8.68 -6.30
C ARG A 323 -24.61 8.04 -7.18
N LYS A 324 -24.09 8.77 -8.17
CA LYS A 324 -22.99 8.30 -9.02
C LYS A 324 -21.73 8.07 -8.20
N TYR A 325 -21.37 9.00 -7.32
CA TYR A 325 -20.19 8.83 -6.45
C TYR A 325 -20.28 7.56 -5.60
N LYS A 326 -21.43 7.32 -4.96
CA LYS A 326 -21.67 6.08 -4.19
C LYS A 326 -21.52 4.82 -5.05
N HIS A 327 -22.07 4.83 -6.27
CA HIS A 327 -22.03 3.67 -7.17
C HIS A 327 -20.61 3.28 -7.57
N LEU A 328 -19.67 4.23 -7.59
CA LEU A 328 -18.25 3.95 -7.89
C LEU A 328 -17.50 3.31 -6.71
N ILE A 329 -18.07 3.29 -5.51
CA ILE A 329 -17.43 2.72 -4.32
C ILE A 329 -17.56 1.20 -4.38
N ALA A 330 -16.45 0.53 -4.65
CA ALA A 330 -16.39 -0.94 -4.69
C ALA A 330 -16.07 -1.53 -3.31
N ILE A 331 -15.33 -0.81 -2.47
CA ILE A 331 -14.98 -1.23 -1.11
C ILE A 331 -15.54 -0.21 -0.12
N HIS A 332 -16.61 -0.58 0.58
CA HIS A 332 -17.21 0.28 1.59
C HIS A 332 -16.40 0.22 2.89
N ALA A 333 -15.80 1.34 3.27
CA ALA A 333 -15.24 1.52 4.60
C ALA A 333 -16.37 1.83 5.58
N GLY A 334 -16.43 1.12 6.70
CA GLY A 334 -17.48 1.33 7.71
C GLY A 334 -16.93 1.35 9.12
N LYS A 335 -17.51 2.21 9.97
CA LYS A 335 -17.54 2.02 11.42
C LYS A 335 -18.93 1.51 11.77
N PRO A 336 -19.13 0.20 12.04
CA PRO A 336 -20.44 -0.29 12.45
C PRO A 336 -20.82 0.32 13.80
N LYS A 337 -22.13 0.50 14.02
CA LYS A 337 -22.65 0.89 15.33
C LYS A 337 -22.46 -0.28 16.31
N GLY A 338 -21.88 -0.01 17.48
CA GLY A 338 -21.62 -1.00 18.52
C GLY A 338 -20.14 -1.16 18.85
N GLY A 339 -19.84 -1.94 19.90
CA GLY A 339 -18.47 -2.25 20.28
C GLY A 339 -17.75 -3.12 19.24
N LEU A 340 -16.42 -3.17 19.32
CA LEU A 340 -15.55 -3.90 18.38
C LEU A 340 -15.98 -5.36 18.12
N LYS A 341 -16.52 -6.04 19.13
CA LYS A 341 -17.05 -7.40 18.99
C LYS A 341 -18.19 -7.51 17.98
N GLU A 342 -19.08 -6.52 17.92
CA GLU A 342 -20.16 -6.48 16.93
C GLU A 342 -19.60 -6.18 15.53
N VAL A 343 -18.60 -5.30 15.46
CA VAL A 343 -17.91 -4.94 14.22
C VAL A 343 -17.19 -6.13 13.57
N LEU A 344 -16.70 -7.08 14.36
CA LEU A 344 -16.01 -8.27 13.88
C LEU A 344 -16.95 -9.44 13.54
N LYS A 345 -18.26 -9.30 13.75
CA LYS A 345 -19.23 -10.35 13.35
C LYS A 345 -19.30 -10.47 11.83
N ILE A 346 -19.22 -11.71 11.35
CA ILE A 346 -19.38 -12.02 9.93
C ILE A 346 -20.85 -11.82 9.53
N GLU A 347 -21.11 -10.85 8.66
CA GLU A 347 -22.42 -10.67 8.01
C GLU A 347 -22.39 -11.37 6.65
N LEU A 348 -23.28 -12.35 6.45
CA LEU A 348 -23.40 -13.04 5.16
C LEU A 348 -23.80 -12.05 4.06
N ASN A 349 -23.13 -12.12 2.91
CA ASN A 349 -23.37 -11.31 1.71
C ASN A 349 -23.11 -9.81 1.87
N LYS A 350 -22.28 -9.40 2.84
CA LYS A 350 -21.91 -8.01 3.02
C LYS A 350 -20.43 -7.86 3.33
N VAL A 351 -19.67 -7.71 2.26
CA VAL A 351 -18.24 -7.41 2.34
C VAL A 351 -18.04 -5.96 2.78
N ARG A 352 -17.14 -5.74 3.73
CA ARG A 352 -16.79 -4.39 4.24
C ARG A 352 -15.32 -4.33 4.63
N ARG A 353 -14.77 -3.12 4.64
CA ARG A 353 -13.43 -2.84 5.17
C ARG A 353 -13.55 -2.12 6.51
N LEU A 354 -12.74 -2.57 7.47
CA LEU A 354 -12.51 -1.88 8.72
C LEU A 354 -11.13 -1.23 8.68
N SER A 355 -11.04 0.00 9.17
CA SER A 355 -9.77 0.71 9.33
C SER A 355 -9.60 1.06 10.80
N LEU A 356 -8.47 0.68 11.38
CA LEU A 356 -8.13 0.88 12.78
C LEU A 356 -6.80 1.62 12.86
N SER A 357 -6.64 2.47 13.89
CA SER A 357 -5.31 2.94 14.26
C SER A 357 -4.49 1.78 14.80
N GLU A 358 -3.16 1.93 14.81
CA GLU A 358 -2.23 0.94 15.37
C GLU A 358 -2.61 0.55 16.81
N GLN A 359 -2.82 1.54 17.68
CA GLN A 359 -3.22 1.32 19.07
C GLN A 359 -4.59 0.63 19.19
N ALA A 360 -5.54 0.93 18.30
CA ALA A 360 -6.83 0.26 18.30
C ALA A 360 -6.70 -1.19 17.84
N LEU A 361 -5.86 -1.47 16.85
CA LEU A 361 -5.58 -2.83 16.37
C LEU A 361 -4.83 -3.64 17.43
N GLU A 362 -3.87 -3.06 18.14
CA GLU A 362 -3.15 -3.71 19.24
C GLU A 362 -4.12 -4.18 20.34
N LYS A 363 -4.93 -3.26 20.87
CA LYS A 363 -5.97 -3.58 21.87
C LYS A 363 -6.98 -4.61 21.35
N ALA A 364 -7.35 -4.50 20.07
CA ALA A 364 -8.24 -5.44 19.40
C ALA A 364 -7.62 -6.84 19.32
N ALA A 365 -6.33 -6.95 19.00
CA ALA A 365 -5.62 -8.21 18.88
C ALA A 365 -5.50 -8.94 20.24
N GLU A 366 -5.27 -8.19 21.32
CA GLU A 366 -5.23 -8.73 22.68
C GLU A 366 -6.59 -9.30 23.12
N SER A 367 -7.68 -8.59 22.79
CA SER A 367 -9.02 -8.92 23.30
C SER A 367 -9.84 -9.81 22.36
N TYR A 368 -9.58 -9.76 21.04
CA TYR A 368 -10.42 -10.35 19.99
C TYR A 368 -9.61 -11.00 18.85
N GLY A 369 -8.38 -11.47 19.11
CA GLY A 369 -7.47 -11.99 18.07
C GLY A 369 -8.09 -13.04 17.14
N THR A 370 -8.85 -14.00 17.67
CA THR A 370 -9.51 -15.01 16.83
C THR A 370 -10.61 -14.42 15.95
N ASP A 371 -11.35 -13.42 16.45
CA ASP A 371 -12.41 -12.78 15.69
C ASP A 371 -11.84 -11.88 14.58
N ILE A 372 -10.68 -11.26 14.81
CA ILE A 372 -9.92 -10.55 13.75
C ILE A 372 -9.52 -11.51 12.64
N VAL A 373 -8.91 -12.65 12.97
CA VAL A 373 -8.46 -13.64 11.96
C VAL A 373 -9.64 -14.23 11.17
N ARG A 374 -10.82 -14.35 11.77
CA ARG A 374 -12.04 -14.81 11.08
C ARG A 374 -12.69 -13.72 10.22
N TYR A 375 -12.48 -12.46 10.58
CA TYR A 375 -13.03 -11.31 9.87
C TYR A 375 -12.25 -11.04 8.57
N CYS A 376 -10.92 -11.20 8.62
CA CYS A 376 -10.03 -11.22 7.46
C CYS A 376 -10.30 -12.46 6.60
#